data_AF-A0A2S9FCW5-F1
#
_entry.id   AF-A0A2S9FCW5-F1
#
_cell.length_a   1.000
_cell.length_b   1.000
_cell.length_c   1.000
_cell.angle_alpha   90.00
_cell.angle_beta   90.00
_cell.angle_gamma   90.00
#
_symmetry.space_group_name_H-M   'P 1'
#
loop_
_entity.id
_entity.type
_entity.pdbx_description
1 polymer ?
#
loop_
_entity_poly.entity_id
_entity_poly.type
_entity_poly.pdbx_seq_one_letter_code
_entity_poly.pdbx_strand_id
1 'polypeptide(L)' 'MRSTPQCWLTDMDGVLVREEHALPGAAEFLQRLIDRERPFLVLTNNS' A
#
# COMPACT_ATOMS: atom_id res chain seq x y z
N MET A 1 -15.24 13.94 -14.72
CA MET A 1 -15.27 13.36 -13.37
C MET A 1 -14.29 12.19 -13.35
N ARG A 2 -13.39 12.08 -12.36
CA ARG A 2 -12.49 10.91 -12.26
C ARG A 2 -13.27 9.75 -11.63
N SER A 3 -13.17 8.56 -12.23
CA SER A 3 -13.77 7.35 -11.69
C SER A 3 -13.02 6.87 -10.45
N THR A 4 -13.73 6.25 -9.50
CA THR A 4 -13.11 5.65 -8.32
C THR A 4 -12.21 4.49 -8.74
N PRO A 5 -10.93 4.46 -8.31
CA PRO A 5 -10.02 3.38 -8.68
C PRO A 5 -10.51 2.04 -8.12
N GLN A 6 -10.51 1.01 -8.96
CA GLN A 6 -11.00 -0.32 -8.58
C GLN A 6 -9.93 -1.15 -7.84
N CYS A 7 -8.64 -0.85 -8.05
CA CYS A 7 -7.52 -1.49 -7.36
C CYS A 7 -6.41 -0.48 -7.07
N TRP A 8 -5.47 -0.87 -6.19
CA TRP A 8 -4.29 -0.08 -5.83
C TRP A 8 -3.00 -0.83 -6.18
N LEU A 9 -2.03 -0.11 -6.70
CA LEU A 9 -0.65 -0.58 -6.84
C LEU A 9 0.21 0.37 -6.02
N THR A 10 0.96 -0.15 -5.05
CA THR A 10 1.80 0.66 -4.16
C THR A 10 3.22 0.11 -4.13
N ASP A 11 4.18 1.00 -3.99
CA ASP A 11 5.58 0.65 -3.71
C ASP A 11 5.74 0.29 -2.23
N MET A 12 6.90 -0.26 -1.86
CA MET A 12 7.27 -0.63 -0.50
C MET A 12 8.26 0.37 0.10
N ASP A 13 9.43 0.55 -0.51
CA ASP A 13 10.49 1.40 0.07
C ASP A 13 10.19 2.88 -0.09
N GLY A 14 10.35 3.64 0.98
CA GLY A 14 9.94 5.03 1.08
C GLY A 14 8.43 5.25 1.15
N VAL A 15 7.61 4.20 1.00
CA VAL A 15 6.14 4.29 1.01
C VAL A 15 5.51 3.57 2.20
N LEU A 16 5.82 2.29 2.37
CA LEU A 16 5.39 1.46 3.50
C LEU A 16 6.50 1.26 4.52
N VAL A 17 7.75 1.25 4.06
CA VAL A 17 8.95 0.97 4.85
C VAL A 17 9.99 2.04 4.57
N ARG A 18 10.83 2.39 5.54
CA ARG A 18 12.06 3.14 5.34
C ARG A 18 13.18 2.43 6.08
N GLU A 19 14.23 2.05 5.34
CA GLU A 19 15.28 1.15 5.84
C GLU A 19 14.63 -0.15 6.35
N GLU A 20 14.89 -0.57 7.59
CA GLU A 20 14.30 -1.78 8.19
C GLU A 20 13.03 -1.47 9.03
N HIS A 21 12.50 -0.26 8.94
CA HIS A 21 11.40 0.20 9.80
C HIS A 21 10.14 0.51 8.99
N ALA A 22 9.01 -0.07 9.41
CA ALA A 22 7.71 0.30 8.88
C ALA A 22 7.43 1.79 9.14
N LEU A 23 6.91 2.49 8.13
CA LEU A 23 6.47 3.86 8.29
C LEU A 23 5.18 3.91 9.13
N PRO A 24 5.04 4.91 10.04
CA PRO A 24 3.81 5.09 10.79
C PRO A 24 2.60 5.20 9.85
N GLY A 25 1.55 4.42 10.10
CA GLY A 25 0.36 4.40 9.24
C GLY A 25 0.39 3.38 8.11
N ALA A 26 1.53 2.72 7.82
CA ALA A 26 1.64 1.76 6.72
C ALA A 26 0.76 0.52 6.97
N ALA A 27 0.80 -0.03 8.18
CA ALA A 27 -0.03 -1.17 8.56
C ALA A 27 -1.52 -0.79 8.52
N GLU A 28 -1.88 0.38 9.06
CA GLU A 28 -3.24 0.90 9.07
C GLU A 28 -3.76 1.18 7.66
N PHE A 29 -2.89 1.62 6.75
CA PHE A 29 -3.23 1.81 5.34
C PHE A 29 -3.59 0.49 4.67
N LEU A 30 -2.74 -0.53 4.79
CA LEU A 30 -3.00 -1.85 4.22
C LEU A 30 -4.26 -2.49 4.85
N GLN A 31 -4.41 -2.36 6.17
CA GLN A 31 -5.59 -2.87 6.86
C GLN A 31 -6.88 -2.22 6.34
N ARG A 32 -6.87 -0.91 6.09
CA ARG A 32 -8.02 -0.23 5.48
C ARG A 32 -8.34 -0.71 4.07
N LEU A 33 -7.36 -1.14 3.28
CA LEU A 33 -7.62 -1.73 1.97
C LEU A 33 -8.28 -3.11 2.11
N ILE A 34 -7.82 -3.92 3.07
CA ILE A 34 -8.40 -5.23 3.40
C ILE A 34 -9.85 -5.07 3.90
N ASP A 35 -10.07 -4.21 4.90
CA ASP A 35 -11.40 -3.98 5.51
C ASP A 35 -12.43 -3.47 4.50
N ARG A 36 -11.97 -2.82 3.43
CA ARG A 36 -12.80 -2.26 2.37
C ARG A 36 -12.89 -3.16 1.15
N GLU A 37 -12.33 -4.37 1.23
CA GLU A 37 -12.24 -5.34 0.14
C GLU A 37 -11.70 -4.72 -1.16
N ARG A 38 -10.72 -3.81 -1.03
CA ARG A 38 -10.10 -3.13 -2.17
C ARG A 38 -8.90 -3.93 -2.63
N PRO A 39 -8.91 -4.52 -3.84
CA PRO A 39 -7.76 -5.25 -4.36
C PRO A 39 -6.52 -4.35 -4.39
N PHE A 40 -5.39 -4.88 -3.93
CA PHE A 40 -4.13 -4.17 -4.00
C PHE A 40 -2.95 -5.10 -4.26
N LEU A 41 -1.89 -4.54 -4.81
CA LEU A 41 -0.59 -5.18 -4.98
C LEU A 41 0.48 -4.24 -4.41
N VAL A 42 1.31 -4.76 -3.52
CA VAL A 42 2.58 -4.13 -3.16
C VAL A 42 3.62 -4.65 -4.16
N LEU A 43 4.18 -3.74 -4.95
CA LEU A 43 5.18 -4.06 -5.97
C LEU A 43 6.49 -3.39 -5.58
N THR A 44 7.50 -4.20 -5.30
CA THR A 44 8.87 -3.75 -5.04
C THR A 44 9.82 -4.44 -5.99
N ASN A 45 10.90 -3.75 -6.34
CA ASN A 45 12.02 -4.28 -7.10
C ASN A 45 13.16 -4.76 -6.19
N ASN A 46 13.01 -4.68 -4.86
CA ASN A 46 13.92 -5.31 -3.93
C ASN A 46 13.84 -6.83 -4.11
N SER A 47 15.01 -7.46 -4.27
CA SER A 47 15.15 -8.91 -4.49
C SER A 47 15.21 -9.69 -3.18
#